data_AF-A0A5K8ADE1-F1
#
_entry.id   AF-A0A5K8ADE1-F1
#
_cell.length_a   1.000
_cell.length_b   1.000
_cell.length_c   1.000
_cell.angle_alpha   90.00
_cell.angle_beta   90.00
_cell.angle_gamma   90.00
#
_symmetry.space_group_name_H-M   'P 1'
#
loop_
_entity.id
_entity.type
_entity.pdbx_description
1 polymer ?
#
loop_
_entity_poly.entity_id
_entity_poly.type
_entity_poly.pdbx_seq_one_letter_code
_entity_poly.pdbx_strand_id
1 'polypeptide(L)'
;MNDHGWIFRWSAGLLVCAAITGCVQSPMPGPAANSGATMATMQNAGEALNQLAADMAAARNAHLDLLSPGWFEKAARAFADARKRSEKGQPAANVEEAIRIARAHLRKAEVVATVSRTTLADVLGAREKAGDAGATQYEKAYRQAEDDFMDLARAIERDNLPYVEKNRDAVVNGYRQLEVRAIKAKTLGTVHTRIAQAKAAGSRRMAPQTYEQAIQSLNTADAFIAANPHARTEIRTKAANALFQANRLMAVTDAAKRFKTMAPEETALLLETYLHSITAELDASDMRDQDLQTQLDNIVGLVAALKNDRGFLSEQNKTLQTEMETLREESQARIDALHMQLAILEGKSREDQMAKERISRQRMAAEQRLAAERKFNQLYAAVQDYFQSDEAEVYKQDNQVVIRLKAMQFPVGKSKIMPANYPLLGKAQKAIRTFEAPRVTVEGHTDATGSDEGNMRLSQKRADAVRDYLINNQTLPADRITAVGYGAKRPLASNKTAAGRAMNRRIDILIIHQEKPI
;
A
#
# COMPACT_ATOMS: atom_id res chain seq x y z
N MET A 1 7.48 11.75 -0.55
CA MET A 1 6.88 12.97 -1.14
C MET A 1 7.90 14.09 -0.99
N ASN A 2 8.48 14.43 -2.14
CA ASN A 2 8.99 15.72 -2.61
C ASN A 2 9.81 16.62 -1.69
N ASP A 3 10.76 17.41 -2.16
CA ASP A 3 11.69 17.39 -3.31
C ASP A 3 12.51 18.69 -3.11
N HIS A 4 13.66 18.78 -3.78
CA HIS A 4 14.52 19.97 -3.95
C HIS A 4 15.44 20.34 -2.76
N GLY A 5 16.70 20.69 -2.97
CA GLY A 5 17.45 20.91 -4.21
C GLY A 5 18.79 21.54 -3.83
N TRP A 6 19.89 20.85 -4.16
CA TRP A 6 21.26 21.30 -3.91
C TRP A 6 21.63 22.37 -4.94
N ILE A 7 21.85 23.62 -4.50
CA ILE A 7 22.26 24.73 -5.36
C ILE A 7 23.80 24.77 -5.42
N PHE A 8 24.36 24.32 -6.55
CA PHE A 8 25.75 24.57 -6.94
C PHE A 8 25.90 26.03 -7.38
N ARG A 9 26.73 26.80 -6.67
CA ARG A 9 27.14 28.16 -7.09
C ARG A 9 28.31 28.06 -8.09
N TRP A 10 28.04 28.34 -9.36
CA TRP A 10 29.07 28.74 -10.32
C TRP A 10 29.25 30.26 -10.26
N SER A 11 30.49 30.70 -10.08
CA SER A 11 30.94 32.08 -10.12
C SER A 11 30.85 32.64 -11.55
N ALA A 12 29.93 33.57 -11.78
CA ALA A 12 29.84 34.35 -13.00
C ALA A 12 30.98 35.39 -13.06
N GLY A 13 31.79 35.33 -14.10
CA GLY A 13 32.79 36.34 -14.43
C GLY A 13 32.14 37.60 -14.97
N LEU A 14 32.57 38.75 -14.46
CA LEU A 14 32.22 40.08 -14.97
C LEU A 14 32.66 40.21 -16.44
N LEU A 15 31.69 40.47 -17.32
CA LEU A 15 31.90 40.96 -18.68
C LEU A 15 31.69 42.47 -18.66
N VAL A 16 32.77 43.23 -18.80
CA VAL A 16 32.73 44.68 -18.96
C VAL A 16 32.33 45.00 -20.40
N CYS A 17 31.09 45.40 -20.60
CA CYS A 17 30.60 46.03 -21.83
C CYS A 17 31.04 47.49 -21.86
N ALA A 18 31.99 47.84 -22.73
CA ALA A 18 32.23 49.22 -23.13
C ALA A 18 31.37 49.55 -24.36
N ALA A 19 30.36 50.39 -24.15
CA ALA A 19 29.57 51.01 -25.22
C ALA A 19 30.27 52.29 -25.68
N ILE A 20 30.58 52.39 -26.98
CA ILE A 20 30.89 53.65 -27.65
C ILE A 20 29.93 53.79 -28.85
N THR A 21 28.85 54.52 -28.63
CA THR A 21 28.14 55.36 -29.62
C THR A 21 29.08 56.52 -29.98
N GLY A 22 29.21 57.04 -31.21
CA GLY A 22 28.50 56.93 -32.47
C GLY A 22 28.51 58.33 -33.13
N CYS A 23 28.96 58.44 -34.39
CA CYS A 23 28.71 59.51 -35.38
C CYS A 23 29.41 59.08 -36.69
N VAL A 24 28.73 58.44 -37.65
CA VAL A 24 27.92 58.98 -38.77
C VAL A 24 28.69 59.93 -39.71
N GLN A 25 29.07 59.39 -40.87
CA GLN A 25 28.89 60.01 -42.18
C GLN A 25 28.93 58.92 -43.28
N SER A 26 27.99 58.97 -44.22
CA SER A 26 27.82 58.11 -45.41
C SER A 26 27.77 59.02 -46.65
N PRO A 27 27.55 58.54 -47.90
CA PRO A 27 27.93 57.30 -48.60
C PRO A 27 28.52 57.60 -50.01
N MET A 28 28.78 56.58 -50.85
CA MET A 28 28.51 56.61 -52.31
C MET A 28 28.55 55.19 -52.93
N PRO A 29 27.86 54.93 -54.07
CA PRO A 29 27.26 53.63 -54.38
C PRO A 29 27.75 52.94 -55.69
N GLY A 30 27.40 51.65 -55.82
CA GLY A 30 27.12 50.98 -57.10
C GLY A 30 27.90 49.68 -57.37
N PRO A 31 27.43 48.80 -58.27
CA PRO A 31 26.07 48.30 -58.47
C PRO A 31 25.97 46.77 -58.24
N ALA A 32 24.74 46.30 -57.99
CA ALA A 32 24.39 44.90 -57.81
C ALA A 32 24.44 44.11 -59.12
N ALA A 33 24.94 42.87 -59.07
CA ALA A 33 24.64 41.83 -60.05
C ALA A 33 24.60 40.43 -59.40
N ASN A 34 23.49 39.72 -59.62
CA ASN A 34 23.22 38.30 -59.31
C ASN A 34 23.18 37.87 -57.82
N SER A 35 22.10 38.22 -57.12
CA SER A 35 21.81 37.84 -55.72
C SER A 35 20.98 36.57 -55.51
N GLY A 36 20.46 35.94 -56.59
CA GLY A 36 19.55 34.78 -56.46
C GLY A 36 20.26 33.47 -56.07
N ALA A 37 21.39 33.16 -56.69
CA ALA A 37 22.16 31.95 -56.41
C ALA A 37 23.12 32.09 -55.21
N THR A 38 23.46 33.32 -54.84
CA THR A 38 24.46 33.70 -53.83
C THR A 38 23.88 33.81 -52.42
N MET A 39 22.60 34.22 -52.26
CA MET A 39 21.98 34.28 -50.93
C MET A 39 21.73 32.88 -50.31
N ALA A 40 21.25 31.91 -51.10
CA ALA A 40 21.02 30.54 -50.60
C ALA A 40 22.34 29.81 -50.25
N THR A 41 23.42 30.04 -51.02
CA THR A 41 24.76 29.50 -50.72
C THR A 41 25.42 30.21 -49.53
N MET A 42 25.23 31.51 -49.36
CA MET A 42 25.70 32.24 -48.18
C MET A 42 24.97 31.82 -46.89
N GLN A 43 23.67 31.53 -46.96
CA GLN A 43 22.86 31.04 -45.84
C GLN A 43 23.35 29.65 -45.38
N ASN A 44 23.63 28.74 -46.32
CA ASN A 44 24.22 27.43 -46.04
C ASN A 44 25.64 27.51 -45.43
N ALA A 45 26.47 28.45 -45.88
CA ALA A 45 27.82 28.64 -45.33
C ALA A 45 27.80 29.17 -43.88
N GLY A 46 26.84 30.03 -43.54
CA GLY A 46 26.63 30.52 -42.17
C GLY A 46 26.18 29.42 -41.21
N GLU A 47 25.25 28.57 -41.62
CA GLU A 47 24.83 27.38 -40.86
C GLU A 47 25.99 26.40 -40.65
N ALA A 48 26.80 26.16 -41.69
CA ALA A 48 27.98 25.30 -41.59
C ALA A 48 29.05 25.83 -40.62
N LEU A 49 29.23 27.15 -40.52
CA LEU A 49 30.11 27.79 -39.53
C LEU A 49 29.59 27.62 -38.10
N ASN A 50 28.28 27.80 -37.89
CA ASN A 50 27.66 27.59 -36.59
C ASN A 50 27.79 26.13 -36.13
N GLN A 51 27.59 25.18 -37.05
CA GLN A 51 27.81 23.76 -36.76
C GLN A 51 29.28 23.49 -36.40
N LEU A 52 30.23 24.03 -37.17
CA LEU A 52 31.65 23.86 -36.85
C LEU A 52 32.02 24.50 -35.50
N ALA A 53 31.42 25.62 -35.13
CA ALA A 53 31.61 26.22 -33.81
C ALA A 53 31.12 25.28 -32.69
N ALA A 54 29.97 24.63 -32.87
CA ALA A 54 29.45 23.62 -31.96
C ALA A 54 30.39 22.39 -31.88
N ASP A 55 30.89 21.92 -33.03
CA ASP A 55 31.84 20.80 -33.11
C ASP A 55 33.15 21.13 -32.37
N MET A 56 33.69 22.36 -32.54
CA MET A 56 34.88 22.82 -31.82
C MET A 56 34.66 22.89 -30.30
N ALA A 57 33.47 23.31 -29.86
CA ALA A 57 33.11 23.34 -28.45
C ALA A 57 32.97 21.92 -27.87
N ALA A 58 32.32 21.02 -28.60
CA ALA A 58 32.20 19.61 -28.22
C ALA A 58 33.57 18.92 -28.13
N ALA A 59 34.47 19.19 -29.09
CA ALA A 59 35.84 18.70 -29.08
C ALA A 59 36.63 19.18 -27.85
N ARG A 60 36.46 20.45 -27.46
CA ARG A 60 37.09 20.99 -26.25
C ARG A 60 36.55 20.33 -24.97
N ASN A 61 35.24 20.10 -24.89
CA ASN A 61 34.63 19.37 -23.79
C ASN A 61 35.12 17.91 -23.71
N ALA A 62 35.45 17.32 -24.86
CA ALA A 62 36.09 16.00 -24.95
C ALA A 62 37.62 16.03 -24.74
N HIS A 63 38.17 17.18 -24.32
CA HIS A 63 39.58 17.42 -24.02
C HIS A 63 40.53 17.19 -25.20
N LEU A 64 40.08 17.42 -26.44
CA LEU A 64 40.94 17.30 -27.61
C LEU A 64 42.06 18.34 -27.61
N ASP A 65 41.83 19.50 -27.01
CA ASP A 65 42.85 20.53 -26.81
C ASP A 65 44.02 20.05 -25.95
N LEU A 66 43.78 19.06 -25.10
CA LEU A 66 44.79 18.43 -24.25
C LEU A 66 45.38 17.13 -24.85
N LEU A 67 44.54 16.30 -25.44
CA LEU A 67 44.90 14.97 -25.94
C LEU A 67 45.49 14.99 -27.36
N SER A 68 45.20 16.03 -28.13
CA SER A 68 45.76 16.29 -29.46
C SER A 68 45.98 17.79 -29.69
N PRO A 69 46.90 18.42 -28.93
CA PRO A 69 47.10 19.87 -28.96
C PRO A 69 47.40 20.43 -30.34
N GLY A 70 48.31 19.81 -31.10
CA GLY A 70 48.75 20.35 -32.37
C GLY A 70 47.68 20.26 -33.46
N TRP A 71 46.93 19.16 -33.54
CA TRP A 71 45.82 19.06 -34.48
C TRP A 71 44.62 19.91 -34.08
N PHE A 72 44.32 19.99 -32.78
CA PHE A 72 43.27 20.89 -32.28
C PHE A 72 43.62 22.37 -32.55
N GLU A 73 44.88 22.79 -32.35
CA GLU A 73 45.34 24.13 -32.67
C GLU A 73 45.26 24.44 -34.18
N LYS A 74 45.56 23.47 -35.05
CA LYS A 74 45.37 23.60 -36.51
C LYS A 74 43.89 23.75 -36.86
N ALA A 75 43.01 22.96 -36.23
CA ALA A 75 41.56 23.07 -36.41
C ALA A 75 41.04 24.45 -35.95
N ALA A 76 41.49 24.92 -34.79
CA ALA A 76 41.13 26.23 -34.24
C ALA A 76 41.59 27.39 -35.14
N ARG A 77 42.81 27.31 -35.69
CA ARG A 77 43.32 28.30 -36.66
C ARG A 77 42.51 28.30 -37.96
N ALA A 78 42.20 27.14 -38.51
CA ALA A 78 41.39 27.03 -39.72
C ALA A 78 39.94 27.50 -39.50
N PHE A 79 39.35 27.23 -38.33
CA PHE A 79 38.05 27.76 -37.93
C PHE A 79 38.06 29.29 -37.82
N ALA A 80 39.08 29.87 -37.19
CA ALA A 80 39.25 31.31 -37.10
C ALA A 80 39.41 31.97 -38.47
N ASP A 81 40.13 31.32 -39.39
CA ASP A 81 40.25 31.77 -40.78
C ASP A 81 38.90 31.70 -41.52
N ALA A 82 38.15 30.60 -41.39
CA ALA A 82 36.82 30.44 -41.99
C ALA A 82 35.85 31.56 -41.54
N ARG A 83 35.84 31.86 -40.25
CA ARG A 83 35.06 32.97 -39.68
C ARG A 83 35.46 34.31 -40.27
N LYS A 84 36.76 34.60 -40.32
CA LYS A 84 37.31 35.84 -40.89
C LYS A 84 36.98 36.00 -42.37
N ARG A 85 36.99 34.92 -43.16
CA ARG A 85 36.62 34.94 -44.59
C ARG A 85 35.13 35.22 -44.79
N SER A 86 34.27 34.65 -43.94
CA SER A 86 32.83 34.91 -43.94
C SER A 86 32.51 36.36 -43.55
N GLU A 87 33.14 36.88 -42.49
CA GLU A 87 32.98 38.29 -42.05
C GLU A 87 33.41 39.29 -43.14
N LYS A 88 34.40 38.91 -43.98
CA LYS A 88 34.87 39.72 -45.10
C LYS A 88 34.05 39.57 -46.39
N GLY A 89 32.98 38.77 -46.39
CA GLY A 89 32.13 38.56 -47.56
C GLY A 89 32.84 37.84 -48.72
N GLN A 90 33.84 37.00 -48.45
CA GLN A 90 34.48 36.21 -49.49
C GLN A 90 33.51 35.23 -50.15
N PRO A 91 33.79 34.75 -51.38
CA PRO A 91 32.94 33.75 -52.05
C PRO A 91 32.68 32.53 -51.16
N ALA A 92 31.44 32.02 -51.18
CA ALA A 92 31.01 30.89 -50.34
C ALA A 92 31.96 29.69 -50.43
N ALA A 93 32.46 29.38 -51.64
CA ALA A 93 33.44 28.32 -51.87
C ALA A 93 34.74 28.47 -51.04
N ASN A 94 35.22 29.71 -50.81
CA ASN A 94 36.44 29.96 -50.04
C ASN A 94 36.21 29.79 -48.53
N VAL A 95 34.98 30.04 -48.06
CA VAL A 95 34.55 29.83 -46.68
C VAL A 95 34.33 28.34 -46.44
N GLU A 96 33.63 27.66 -47.34
CA GLU A 96 33.41 26.21 -47.31
C GLU A 96 34.73 25.43 -47.34
N GLU A 97 35.71 25.88 -48.13
CA GLU A 97 37.05 25.31 -48.14
C GLU A 97 37.72 25.38 -46.77
N ALA A 98 37.69 26.54 -46.12
CA ALA A 98 38.28 26.73 -44.80
C ALA A 98 37.55 25.91 -43.71
N ILE A 99 36.22 25.78 -43.80
CA ILE A 99 35.42 24.90 -42.94
C ILE A 99 35.83 23.44 -43.13
N ARG A 100 36.00 23.00 -44.37
CA ARG A 100 36.43 21.63 -44.70
C ARG A 100 37.81 21.32 -44.13
N ILE A 101 38.76 22.25 -44.23
CA ILE A 101 40.09 22.12 -43.64
C ILE A 101 40.01 22.02 -42.11
N ALA A 102 39.21 22.89 -41.47
CA ALA A 102 39.02 22.86 -40.02
C ALA A 102 38.42 21.53 -39.55
N ARG A 103 37.37 21.03 -40.23
CA ARG A 103 36.77 19.71 -39.94
C ARG A 103 37.76 18.57 -40.15
N ALA A 104 38.59 18.63 -41.19
CA ALA A 104 39.61 17.60 -41.44
C ALA A 104 40.65 17.57 -40.32
N HIS A 105 41.12 18.73 -39.85
CA HIS A 105 42.00 18.83 -38.69
C HIS A 105 41.32 18.35 -37.40
N LEU A 106 40.05 18.67 -37.20
CA LEU A 106 39.29 18.24 -36.04
C LEU A 106 39.13 16.71 -35.99
N ARG A 107 38.77 16.08 -37.11
CA ARG A 107 38.72 14.61 -37.22
C ARG A 107 40.08 13.97 -36.95
N LYS A 108 41.17 14.59 -37.43
CA LYS A 108 42.52 14.11 -37.13
C LYS A 108 42.82 14.22 -35.63
N ALA A 109 42.40 15.31 -34.99
CA ALA A 109 42.53 15.49 -33.55
C ALA A 109 41.72 14.43 -32.77
N GLU A 110 40.51 14.06 -33.22
CA GLU A 110 39.70 12.99 -32.61
C GLU A 110 40.40 11.62 -32.67
N VAL A 111 40.95 11.28 -33.85
CA VAL A 111 41.69 10.03 -34.04
C VAL A 111 42.92 9.99 -33.15
N VAL A 112 43.73 11.05 -33.14
CA VAL A 112 44.92 11.10 -32.31
C VAL A 112 44.57 11.12 -30.83
N ALA A 113 43.54 11.85 -30.41
CA ALA A 113 43.09 11.86 -29.03
C ALA A 113 42.67 10.46 -28.55
N THR A 114 42.10 9.63 -29.43
CA THR A 114 41.77 8.22 -29.12
C THR A 114 43.03 7.40 -28.85
N VAL A 115 44.10 7.60 -29.63
CA VAL A 115 45.41 6.98 -29.38
C VAL A 115 46.00 7.52 -28.07
N SER A 116 46.02 8.84 -27.87
CA SER A 116 46.54 9.46 -26.65
C SER A 116 45.84 8.97 -25.38
N ARG A 117 44.51 8.78 -25.40
CA ARG A 117 43.76 8.22 -24.26
C ARG A 117 44.25 6.83 -23.87
N THR A 118 44.51 5.99 -24.87
CA THR A 118 44.99 4.61 -24.64
C THR A 118 46.45 4.61 -24.18
N THR A 119 47.31 5.36 -24.87
CA THR A 119 48.75 5.39 -24.60
C THR A 119 49.09 6.06 -23.28
N LEU A 120 48.33 7.09 -22.89
CA LEU A 120 48.56 7.90 -21.67
C LEU A 120 47.54 7.61 -20.57
N ALA A 121 46.91 6.44 -20.57
CA ALA A 121 45.82 6.09 -19.64
C ALA A 121 46.21 6.25 -18.15
N ASP A 122 47.44 5.89 -17.80
CA ASP A 122 48.00 6.04 -16.45
C ASP A 122 48.32 7.49 -16.09
N VAL A 123 48.82 8.30 -17.03
CA VAL A 123 49.05 9.74 -16.84
C VAL A 123 47.73 10.43 -16.61
N LEU A 124 46.71 10.09 -17.39
CA LEU A 124 45.34 10.59 -17.21
C LEU A 124 44.78 10.18 -15.84
N GLY A 125 44.96 8.93 -15.43
CA GLY A 125 44.55 8.47 -14.10
C GLY A 125 45.29 9.19 -12.96
N ALA A 126 46.59 9.45 -13.11
CA ALA A 126 47.37 10.21 -12.13
C ALA A 126 46.94 11.69 -12.07
N ARG A 127 46.68 12.30 -13.22
CA ARG A 127 46.16 13.67 -13.35
C ARG A 127 44.81 13.83 -12.68
N GLU A 128 43.88 12.91 -12.95
CA GLU A 128 42.54 12.90 -12.33
C GLU A 128 42.65 12.83 -10.80
N LYS A 129 43.41 11.86 -10.28
CA LYS A 129 43.64 11.72 -8.83
C LYS A 129 44.24 12.97 -8.19
N ALA A 130 45.22 13.59 -8.85
CA ALA A 130 45.82 14.83 -8.38
C ALA A 130 44.79 15.98 -8.36
N GLY A 131 43.96 16.09 -9.40
CA GLY A 131 42.85 17.04 -9.47
C GLY A 131 41.84 16.84 -8.34
N ASP A 132 41.37 15.61 -8.12
CA ASP A 132 40.44 15.22 -7.07
C ASP A 132 40.98 15.49 -5.65
N ALA A 133 42.29 15.31 -5.48
CA ALA A 133 42.97 15.64 -4.24
C ALA A 133 43.07 17.17 -4.00
N GLY A 134 42.77 18.00 -5.00
CA GLY A 134 42.84 19.45 -4.94
C GLY A 134 44.24 19.99 -5.25
N ALA A 135 45.03 19.31 -6.08
CA ALA A 135 46.39 19.74 -6.41
C ALA A 135 46.45 20.99 -7.31
N THR A 136 45.33 21.38 -7.93
CA THR A 136 45.21 22.58 -8.76
C THR A 136 45.55 23.87 -8.02
N GLN A 137 45.43 23.89 -6.69
CA GLN A 137 45.87 25.02 -5.85
C GLN A 137 47.38 25.29 -5.92
N TYR A 138 48.19 24.31 -6.35
CA TYR A 138 49.63 24.46 -6.52
C TYR A 138 49.97 24.96 -7.93
N GLU A 139 49.41 26.12 -8.30
CA GLU A 139 49.35 26.64 -9.68
C GLU A 139 50.61 26.43 -10.51
N LYS A 140 51.79 26.83 -10.00
CA LYS A 140 53.06 26.72 -10.72
C LYS A 140 53.46 25.26 -10.98
N ALA A 141 53.35 24.40 -9.97
CA ALA A 141 53.78 23.01 -10.08
C ALA A 141 52.77 22.17 -10.87
N TYR A 142 51.47 22.46 -10.69
CA TYR A 142 50.41 21.82 -11.46
C TYR A 142 50.48 22.21 -12.95
N ARG A 143 50.74 23.49 -13.27
CA ARG A 143 50.94 23.93 -14.66
C ARG A 143 52.12 23.23 -15.32
N GLN A 144 53.23 23.04 -14.62
CA GLN A 144 54.38 22.28 -15.16
C GLN A 144 53.98 20.84 -15.51
N ALA A 145 53.24 20.15 -14.64
CA ALA A 145 52.78 18.79 -14.92
C ALA A 145 51.79 18.73 -16.09
N GLU A 146 50.96 19.76 -16.27
CA GLU A 146 50.10 19.90 -17.46
C GLU A 146 50.96 20.11 -18.71
N ASP A 147 51.95 20.99 -18.69
CA ASP A 147 52.86 21.22 -19.83
C ASP A 147 53.60 19.94 -20.23
N ASP A 148 54.12 19.19 -19.26
CA ASP A 148 54.81 17.91 -19.50
C ASP A 148 53.85 16.86 -20.10
N PHE A 149 52.59 16.82 -19.64
CA PHE A 149 51.55 15.96 -20.22
C PHE A 149 51.26 16.35 -21.68
N MET A 150 51.16 17.65 -21.97
CA MET A 150 50.95 18.15 -23.32
C MET A 150 52.11 17.79 -24.26
N ASP A 151 53.34 17.77 -23.75
CA ASP A 151 54.51 17.34 -24.53
C ASP A 151 54.45 15.85 -24.90
N LEU A 152 53.95 14.99 -24.01
CA LEU A 152 53.66 13.59 -24.34
C LEU A 152 52.60 13.49 -25.46
N ALA A 153 51.51 14.25 -25.36
CA ALA A 153 50.46 14.26 -26.38
C ALA A 153 51.00 14.73 -27.75
N ARG A 154 51.85 15.77 -27.77
CA ARG A 154 52.53 16.22 -28.99
C ARG A 154 53.49 15.19 -29.56
N ALA A 155 54.15 14.40 -28.71
CA ALA A 155 55.02 13.32 -29.18
C ALA A 155 54.22 12.22 -29.90
N ILE A 156 53.02 11.88 -29.40
CA ILE A 156 52.10 10.95 -30.07
C ILE A 156 51.66 11.50 -31.43
N GLU A 157 51.33 12.79 -31.52
CA GLU A 157 50.97 13.42 -32.81
C GLU A 157 52.08 13.34 -33.87
N ARG A 158 53.34 13.25 -33.42
CA ARG A 158 54.54 13.17 -34.27
C ARG A 158 55.05 11.73 -34.43
N ASP A 159 54.30 10.74 -33.97
CA ASP A 159 54.69 9.32 -33.99
C ASP A 159 56.02 9.03 -33.26
N ASN A 160 56.33 9.83 -32.23
CA ASN A 160 57.53 9.70 -31.42
C ASN A 160 57.25 8.93 -30.12
N LEU A 161 56.92 7.65 -30.24
CA LEU A 161 56.67 6.76 -29.10
C LEU A 161 57.90 6.60 -28.17
N PRO A 162 59.16 6.56 -28.63
CA PRO A 162 60.32 6.46 -27.74
C PRO A 162 60.42 7.62 -26.74
N TYR A 163 60.04 8.83 -27.14
CA TYR A 163 59.96 9.97 -26.23
C TYR A 163 58.87 9.77 -25.17
N VAL A 164 57.71 9.23 -25.57
CA VAL A 164 56.61 8.94 -24.65
C VAL A 164 57.04 7.91 -23.62
N GLU A 165 57.59 6.77 -24.06
CA GLU A 165 58.07 5.69 -23.18
C GLU A 165 59.09 6.19 -22.16
N LYS A 166 60.01 7.06 -22.60
CA LYS A 166 61.07 7.60 -21.73
C LYS A 166 60.55 8.56 -20.66
N ASN A 167 59.55 9.38 -20.97
CA ASN A 167 59.15 10.51 -20.11
C ASN A 167 57.83 10.28 -19.36
N ARG A 168 57.02 9.31 -19.79
CA ARG A 168 55.70 8.99 -19.21
C ARG A 168 55.74 8.83 -17.69
N ASP A 169 56.66 8.01 -17.18
CA ASP A 169 56.78 7.75 -15.73
C ASP A 169 57.11 9.01 -14.94
N ALA A 170 57.89 9.94 -15.50
CA ALA A 170 58.20 11.20 -14.84
C ALA A 170 56.94 12.06 -14.66
N VAL A 171 56.09 12.12 -15.69
CA VAL A 171 54.83 12.87 -15.64
C VAL A 171 53.84 12.23 -14.67
N VAL A 172 53.71 10.89 -14.69
CA VAL A 172 52.90 10.14 -13.70
C VAL A 172 53.35 10.47 -12.27
N ASN A 173 54.67 10.40 -12.02
CA ASN A 173 55.23 10.70 -10.71
C ASN A 173 55.04 12.17 -10.29
N GLY A 174 55.11 13.11 -11.24
CA GLY A 174 54.83 14.53 -10.99
C GLY A 174 53.41 14.74 -10.46
N TYR A 175 52.40 14.18 -11.13
CA TYR A 175 51.01 14.23 -10.64
C TYR A 175 50.84 13.51 -9.31
N ARG A 176 51.45 12.33 -9.11
CA ARG A 176 51.37 11.59 -7.85
C ARG A 176 51.95 12.37 -6.67
N GLN A 177 53.06 13.08 -6.86
CA GLN A 177 53.64 13.93 -5.80
C GLN A 177 52.71 15.09 -5.45
N LEU A 178 52.10 15.71 -6.46
CA LEU A 178 51.12 16.77 -6.28
C LEU A 178 49.86 16.27 -5.55
N GLU A 179 49.39 15.08 -5.89
CA GLU A 179 48.29 14.40 -5.21
C GLU A 179 48.59 14.21 -3.71
N VAL A 180 49.69 13.52 -3.39
CA VAL A 180 50.10 13.26 -1.99
C VAL A 180 50.24 14.57 -1.22
N ARG A 181 50.85 15.59 -1.83
CA ARG A 181 51.01 16.92 -1.22
C ARG A 181 49.66 17.56 -0.90
N ALA A 182 48.69 17.50 -1.82
CA ALA A 182 47.35 18.04 -1.61
C ALA A 182 46.61 17.31 -0.50
N ILE A 183 46.67 15.97 -0.47
CA ILE A 183 46.06 15.14 0.57
C ILE A 183 46.66 15.48 1.94
N LYS A 184 47.99 15.57 2.04
CA LYS A 184 48.69 15.93 3.29
C LYS A 184 48.29 17.32 3.78
N ALA A 185 48.29 18.32 2.91
CA ALA A 185 47.91 19.68 3.28
C ALA A 185 46.47 19.74 3.83
N LYS A 186 45.53 19.10 3.13
CA LYS A 186 44.12 19.03 3.54
C LYS A 186 43.92 18.29 4.86
N THR A 187 44.67 17.20 5.06
CA THR A 187 44.44 16.26 6.18
C THR A 187 45.22 16.64 7.43
N LEU A 188 46.47 17.09 7.28
CA LEU A 188 47.40 17.36 8.39
C LEU A 188 47.65 18.85 8.62
N GLY A 189 47.09 19.75 7.80
CA GLY A 189 47.29 21.20 7.94
C GLY A 189 46.97 21.75 9.33
N THR A 190 45.84 21.32 9.91
CA THR A 190 45.47 21.70 11.29
C THR A 190 46.45 21.13 12.32
N VAL A 191 46.93 19.90 12.12
CA VAL A 191 47.91 19.26 13.02
C VAL A 191 49.21 20.06 13.04
N HIS A 192 49.74 20.41 11.86
CA HIS A 192 50.93 21.27 11.75
C HIS A 192 50.74 22.62 12.43
N THR A 193 49.59 23.26 12.22
CA THR A 193 49.27 24.55 12.85
C THR A 193 49.25 24.46 14.37
N ARG A 194 48.60 23.43 14.93
CA ARG A 194 48.54 23.21 16.38
C ARG A 194 49.90 22.93 16.99
N ILE A 195 50.72 22.09 16.36
CA ILE A 195 52.08 21.81 16.82
C ILE A 195 52.97 23.06 16.75
N ALA A 196 52.82 23.88 15.70
CA ALA A 196 53.54 25.15 15.58
C ALA A 196 53.14 26.14 16.69
N GLN A 197 51.83 26.26 16.99
CA GLN A 197 51.33 27.04 18.11
C GLN A 197 51.90 26.56 19.45
N ALA A 198 51.87 25.25 19.70
CA ALA A 198 52.42 24.66 20.92
C ALA A 198 53.93 24.94 21.05
N LYS A 199 54.67 24.80 19.95
CA LYS A 199 56.11 25.08 19.91
C LYS A 199 56.39 26.55 20.25
N ALA A 200 55.64 27.48 19.65
CA ALA A 200 55.74 28.90 19.97
C ALA A 200 55.39 29.17 21.44
N ALA A 201 54.46 28.42 22.00
CA ALA A 201 54.09 28.44 23.40
C ALA A 201 55.12 27.77 24.34
N GLY A 202 56.29 27.32 23.85
CA GLY A 202 57.37 26.76 24.67
C GLY A 202 57.21 25.28 25.04
N SER A 203 56.35 24.54 24.34
CA SER A 203 56.04 23.13 24.65
C SER A 203 57.24 22.20 24.72
N ARG A 204 58.30 22.42 23.93
CA ARG A 204 59.53 21.60 23.97
C ARG A 204 60.19 21.56 25.35
N ARG A 205 60.11 22.65 26.10
CA ARG A 205 60.68 22.74 27.45
C ARG A 205 59.68 22.38 28.52
N MET A 206 58.41 22.74 28.33
CA MET A 206 57.37 22.56 29.36
C MET A 206 56.74 21.17 29.34
N ALA A 207 56.66 20.52 28.18
CA ALA A 207 56.05 19.21 27.98
C ALA A 207 56.84 18.35 26.97
N PRO A 208 58.14 18.07 27.21
CA PRO A 208 59.03 17.43 26.24
C PRO A 208 58.53 16.05 25.76
N GLN A 209 58.08 15.20 26.68
CA GLN A 209 57.57 13.86 26.33
C GLN A 209 56.30 13.93 25.48
N THR A 210 55.36 14.83 25.83
CA THR A 210 54.13 15.03 25.03
C THR A 210 54.45 15.63 23.67
N TYR A 211 55.46 16.51 23.59
CA TYR A 211 55.93 17.08 22.33
C TYR A 211 56.45 15.99 21.40
N GLU A 212 57.30 15.08 21.89
CA GLU A 212 57.82 13.97 21.11
C GLU A 212 56.71 13.04 20.60
N GLN A 213 55.74 12.69 21.46
CA GLN A 213 54.60 11.86 21.07
C GLN A 213 53.74 12.49 19.95
N ALA A 214 53.53 13.82 20.01
CA ALA A 214 52.80 14.55 18.98
C ALA A 214 53.56 14.57 17.64
N ILE A 215 54.87 14.79 17.68
CA ILE A 215 55.73 14.75 16.48
C ILE A 215 55.78 13.35 15.88
N GLN A 216 55.95 12.31 16.71
CA GLN A 216 55.95 10.92 16.25
C GLN A 216 54.62 10.55 15.57
N SER A 217 53.50 10.95 16.15
CA SER A 217 52.17 10.70 15.57
C SER A 217 51.96 11.45 14.25
N LEU A 218 52.41 12.71 14.16
CA LEU A 218 52.41 13.48 12.91
C LEU A 218 53.26 12.78 11.83
N ASN A 219 54.51 12.42 12.15
CA ASN A 219 55.42 11.77 11.20
C ASN A 219 54.87 10.41 10.73
N THR A 220 54.21 9.68 11.62
CA THR A 220 53.57 8.40 11.31
C THR A 220 52.40 8.58 10.33
N ALA A 221 51.55 9.59 10.55
CA ALA A 221 50.46 9.92 9.64
C ALA A 221 50.99 10.42 8.29
N ASP A 222 52.01 11.27 8.31
CA ASP A 222 52.63 11.84 7.11
C ASP A 222 53.28 10.76 6.22
N ALA A 223 54.07 9.86 6.81
CA ALA A 223 54.69 8.74 6.12
C ALA A 223 53.63 7.77 5.56
N PHE A 224 52.57 7.52 6.33
CA PHE A 224 51.49 6.65 5.87
C PHE A 224 50.73 7.24 4.68
N ILE A 225 50.41 8.53 4.69
CA ILE A 225 49.75 9.20 3.54
C ILE A 225 50.66 9.16 2.30
N ALA A 226 51.97 9.34 2.48
CA ALA A 226 52.91 9.26 1.36
C ALA A 226 52.94 7.85 0.71
N ALA A 227 52.91 6.81 1.53
CA ALA A 227 52.92 5.43 1.06
C ALA A 227 51.55 4.97 0.53
N ASN A 228 50.46 5.43 1.14
CA ASN A 228 49.09 4.92 0.92
C ASN A 228 48.07 6.06 0.69
N PRO A 229 48.23 6.93 -0.32
CA PRO A 229 47.40 8.13 -0.50
C PRO A 229 45.90 7.84 -0.66
N HIS A 230 45.53 6.63 -1.06
CA HIS A 230 44.14 6.25 -1.29
C HIS A 230 43.48 5.49 -0.12
N ALA A 231 44.21 5.22 0.97
CA ALA A 231 43.70 4.51 2.16
C ALA A 231 42.87 5.45 3.06
N ARG A 232 41.71 5.90 2.56
CA ARG A 232 40.92 7.00 3.15
C ARG A 232 40.61 6.81 4.65
N THR A 233 40.20 5.60 5.04
CA THR A 233 39.80 5.29 6.42
C THR A 233 40.99 5.36 7.36
N GLU A 234 42.09 4.72 6.99
CA GLU A 234 43.32 4.65 7.77
C GLU A 234 44.01 6.01 7.85
N ILE A 235 43.99 6.77 6.75
CA ILE A 235 44.45 8.17 6.73
C ILE A 235 43.65 8.98 7.75
N ARG A 236 42.32 8.90 7.73
CA ARG A 236 41.47 9.64 8.68
C ARG A 236 41.77 9.25 10.12
N THR A 237 41.90 7.96 10.41
CA THR A 237 42.23 7.46 11.75
C THR A 237 43.59 7.97 12.23
N LYS A 238 44.63 7.88 11.40
CA LYS A 238 45.98 8.35 11.74
C LYS A 238 46.02 9.86 11.90
N ALA A 239 45.35 10.61 11.02
CA ALA A 239 45.23 12.05 11.11
C ALA A 239 44.46 12.49 12.38
N ALA A 240 43.39 11.78 12.75
CA ALA A 240 42.64 12.03 13.98
C ALA A 240 43.51 11.79 15.22
N ASN A 241 44.30 10.71 15.24
CA ASN A 241 45.26 10.47 16.31
C ASN A 241 46.33 11.58 16.38
N ALA A 242 46.93 11.95 15.24
CA ALA A 242 47.91 13.04 15.19
C ALA A 242 47.32 14.38 15.67
N LEU A 243 46.08 14.69 15.29
CA LEU A 243 45.35 15.87 15.77
C LEU A 243 45.08 15.81 17.27
N PHE A 244 44.65 14.65 17.78
CA PHE A 244 44.47 14.43 19.22
C PHE A 244 45.77 14.70 19.98
N GLN A 245 46.90 14.14 19.54
CA GLN A 245 48.19 14.37 20.20
C GLN A 245 48.64 15.83 20.11
N ALA A 246 48.38 16.51 18.99
CA ALA A 246 48.67 17.94 18.85
C ALA A 246 47.83 18.81 19.79
N ASN A 247 46.54 18.50 19.97
CA ASN A 247 45.68 19.19 20.93
C ASN A 247 46.08 18.88 22.37
N ARG A 248 46.39 17.62 22.68
CA ARG A 248 46.90 17.19 23.98
C ARG A 248 48.20 17.91 24.32
N LEU A 249 49.10 18.10 23.36
CA LEU A 249 50.33 18.86 23.54
C LEU A 249 50.06 20.29 24.01
N MET A 250 49.08 20.98 23.43
CA MET A 250 48.68 22.31 23.89
C MET A 250 48.18 22.26 25.34
N ALA A 251 47.22 21.38 25.62
CA ALA A 251 46.62 21.27 26.96
C ALA A 251 47.65 20.94 28.05
N VAL A 252 48.54 19.98 27.80
CA VAL A 252 49.60 19.61 28.74
C VAL A 252 50.63 20.73 28.88
N THR A 253 50.96 21.46 27.80
CA THR A 253 51.87 22.61 27.87
C THR A 253 51.31 23.71 28.77
N ASP A 254 50.02 24.01 28.64
CA ASP A 254 49.37 25.05 29.44
C ASP A 254 49.22 24.62 30.90
N ALA A 255 48.87 23.36 31.16
CA ALA A 255 48.87 22.79 32.51
C ALA A 255 50.26 22.83 33.15
N ALA A 256 51.30 22.43 32.42
CA ALA A 256 52.68 22.44 32.91
C ALA A 256 53.16 23.87 33.26
N LYS A 257 52.77 24.88 32.47
CA LYS A 257 53.05 26.28 32.80
C LYS A 257 52.36 26.72 34.07
N ARG A 258 51.08 26.36 34.22
CA ARG A 258 50.30 26.70 35.41
C ARG A 258 50.90 26.04 36.66
N PHE A 259 51.20 24.75 36.61
CA PHE A 259 51.81 24.04 37.73
C PHE A 259 53.19 24.58 38.09
N LYS A 260 53.97 25.05 37.10
CA LYS A 260 55.26 25.70 37.38
C LYS A 260 55.12 26.96 38.25
N THR A 261 53.98 27.67 38.16
CA THR A 261 53.74 28.91 38.92
C THR A 261 52.96 28.70 40.21
N MET A 262 52.38 27.52 40.43
CA MET A 262 51.59 27.22 41.63
C MET A 262 52.50 26.81 42.80
N ALA A 263 52.06 27.10 44.01
CA ALA A 263 52.71 26.54 45.19
C ALA A 263 52.50 25.01 45.25
N PRO A 264 53.42 24.25 45.90
CA PRO A 264 53.24 22.81 46.07
C PRO A 264 51.92 22.43 46.76
N GLU A 265 51.54 23.17 47.80
CA GLU A 265 50.28 22.98 48.52
C GLU A 265 49.06 23.21 47.62
N GLU A 266 49.02 24.32 46.87
CA GLU A 266 47.94 24.60 45.92
C GLU A 266 47.79 23.50 44.87
N THR A 267 48.90 22.88 44.45
CA THR A 267 48.89 21.78 43.48
C THR A 267 48.30 20.52 44.10
N ALA A 268 48.66 20.21 45.36
CA ALA A 268 48.10 19.08 46.10
C ALA A 268 46.59 19.25 46.33
N LEU A 269 46.16 20.43 46.80
CA LEU A 269 44.75 20.75 47.03
C LEU A 269 43.90 20.71 45.75
N LEU A 270 44.46 21.09 44.60
CA LEU A 270 43.78 20.97 43.31
C LEU A 270 43.49 19.50 42.97
N LEU A 271 44.46 18.61 43.16
CA LEU A 271 44.29 17.17 42.92
C LEU A 271 43.30 16.55 43.90
N GLU A 272 43.39 16.91 45.19
CA GLU A 272 42.42 16.52 46.22
C GLU A 272 40.99 16.91 45.82
N THR A 273 40.80 18.17 45.38
CA THR A 273 39.49 18.68 44.94
C THR A 273 38.91 17.84 43.80
N TYR A 274 39.73 17.45 42.82
CA TYR A 274 39.27 16.62 41.71
C TYR A 274 38.82 15.23 42.17
N LEU A 275 39.61 14.54 42.99
CA LEU A 275 39.23 13.20 43.48
C LEU A 275 38.04 13.24 44.43
N HIS A 276 37.99 14.24 45.32
CA HIS A 276 36.87 14.44 46.23
C HIS A 276 35.57 14.73 45.49
N SER A 277 35.60 15.55 44.44
CA SER A 277 34.39 15.84 43.65
C SER A 277 33.80 14.59 42.99
N ILE A 278 34.65 13.65 42.56
CA ILE A 278 34.20 12.38 41.96
C ILE A 278 33.62 11.46 43.03
N THR A 279 34.32 11.32 44.16
CA THR A 279 33.86 10.45 45.26
C THR A 279 32.57 10.97 45.91
N ALA A 280 32.40 12.28 46.03
CA ALA A 280 31.16 12.89 46.50
C ALA A 280 29.97 12.60 45.58
N GLU A 281 30.15 12.65 44.26
CA GLU A 281 29.09 12.32 43.28
C GLU A 281 28.76 10.81 43.29
N LEU A 282 29.74 9.97 43.62
CA LEU A 282 29.56 8.52 43.77
C LEU A 282 28.99 8.11 45.14
N ASP A 283 28.64 9.08 46.01
CA ASP A 283 28.21 8.85 47.40
C ASP A 283 29.18 7.94 48.18
N ALA A 284 30.48 8.09 47.90
CA ALA A 284 31.53 7.34 48.56
C ALA A 284 32.00 8.07 49.83
N SER A 285 32.52 7.30 50.80
CA SER A 285 33.16 7.86 51.99
C SER A 285 34.24 8.88 51.62
N ASP A 286 34.35 9.95 52.38
CA ASP A 286 35.43 10.93 52.21
C ASP A 286 36.78 10.27 52.53
N MET A 287 37.67 10.21 51.53
CA MET A 287 38.98 9.56 51.61
C MET A 287 40.12 10.55 51.39
N ARG A 288 39.89 11.86 51.57
CA ARG A 288 40.93 12.89 51.37
C ARG A 288 42.12 12.75 52.32
N ASP A 289 41.97 11.99 53.40
CA ASP A 289 43.02 11.63 54.35
C ASP A 289 43.89 10.43 53.89
N GLN A 290 43.50 9.74 52.81
CA GLN A 290 44.25 8.63 52.21
C GLN A 290 45.16 9.09 51.08
N ASP A 291 46.12 8.25 50.68
CA ASP A 291 46.97 8.54 49.53
C ASP A 291 46.17 8.52 48.20
N LEU A 292 46.67 9.25 47.20
CA LEU A 292 45.97 9.44 45.91
C LEU A 292 45.72 8.13 45.14
N GLN A 293 46.61 7.15 45.27
CA GLN A 293 46.45 5.87 44.57
C GLN A 293 45.30 5.07 45.21
N THR A 294 45.24 5.02 46.54
CA THR A 294 44.13 4.39 47.27
C THR A 294 42.79 5.05 46.96
N GLN A 295 42.74 6.39 46.90
CA GLN A 295 41.53 7.12 46.48
C GLN A 295 41.12 6.75 45.05
N LEU A 296 42.07 6.68 44.11
CA LEU A 296 41.82 6.32 42.72
C LEU A 296 41.33 4.87 42.59
N ASP A 297 41.96 3.94 43.28
CA ASP A 297 41.58 2.51 43.27
C ASP A 297 40.16 2.32 43.81
N ASN A 298 39.77 3.07 44.85
CA ASN A 298 38.40 3.09 45.34
C ASN A 298 37.42 3.60 44.28
N ILE A 299 37.71 4.74 43.64
CA ILE A 299 36.87 5.29 42.54
C ILE A 299 36.73 4.26 41.41
N VAL A 300 37.83 3.67 40.96
CA VAL A 300 37.83 2.67 39.87
C VAL A 300 37.02 1.43 40.27
N GLY A 301 37.18 0.96 41.51
CA GLY A 301 36.41 -0.15 42.06
C GLY A 301 34.91 0.12 42.09
N LEU A 302 34.51 1.30 42.57
CA LEU A 302 33.09 1.73 42.60
C LEU A 302 32.49 1.84 41.20
N VAL A 303 33.21 2.46 40.25
CA VAL A 303 32.76 2.57 38.86
C VAL A 303 32.65 1.18 38.21
N ALA A 304 33.56 0.25 38.52
CA ALA A 304 33.48 -1.12 38.04
C ALA A 304 32.27 -1.86 38.63
N ALA A 305 31.99 -1.70 39.92
CA ALA A 305 30.80 -2.26 40.57
C ALA A 305 29.51 -1.72 39.92
N LEU A 306 29.38 -0.39 39.77
CA LEU A 306 28.23 0.24 39.11
C LEU A 306 28.04 -0.24 37.66
N LYS A 307 29.14 -0.45 36.93
CA LYS A 307 29.08 -0.99 35.56
C LYS A 307 28.56 -2.43 35.55
N ASN A 308 29.00 -3.25 36.50
CA ASN A 308 28.54 -4.63 36.65
C ASN A 308 27.06 -4.67 37.05
N ASP A 309 26.64 -3.85 38.01
CA ASP A 309 25.24 -3.74 38.43
C ASP A 309 24.34 -3.30 37.28
N ARG A 310 24.77 -2.31 36.49
CA ARG A 310 24.05 -1.91 35.27
C ARG A 310 23.94 -3.05 34.26
N GLY A 311 25.01 -3.83 34.10
CA GLY A 311 25.01 -5.01 33.24
C GLY A 311 24.01 -6.08 33.73
N PHE A 312 24.02 -6.36 35.03
CA PHE A 312 23.10 -7.29 35.67
C PHE A 312 21.63 -6.83 35.55
N LEU A 313 21.34 -5.57 35.84
CA LEU A 313 20.00 -4.99 35.69
C LEU A 313 19.53 -4.98 34.24
N SER A 314 20.43 -4.77 33.29
CA SER A 314 20.10 -4.85 31.86
C SER A 314 19.69 -6.27 31.47
N GLU A 315 20.37 -7.29 32.00
CA GLU A 315 20.01 -8.68 31.72
C GLU A 315 18.69 -9.07 32.40
N GLN A 316 18.48 -8.67 33.67
CA GLN A 316 17.20 -8.89 34.34
C GLN A 316 16.02 -8.25 33.61
N ASN A 317 16.18 -7.01 33.12
CA ASN A 317 15.14 -6.36 32.33
C ASN A 317 14.83 -7.14 31.05
N LYS A 318 15.85 -7.69 30.39
CA LYS A 318 15.66 -8.53 29.20
C LYS A 318 14.94 -9.84 29.53
N THR A 319 15.25 -10.47 30.64
CA THR A 319 14.55 -11.67 31.12
C THR A 319 13.08 -11.35 31.41
N LEU A 320 12.80 -10.29 32.18
CA LEU A 320 11.44 -9.86 32.49
C LEU A 320 10.63 -9.51 31.24
N GLN A 321 11.24 -8.84 30.26
CA GLN A 321 10.59 -8.56 28.98
C GLN A 321 10.20 -9.85 28.24
N THR A 322 11.08 -10.85 28.27
CA THR A 322 10.80 -12.15 27.66
C THR A 322 9.66 -12.87 28.39
N GLU A 323 9.66 -12.89 29.72
CA GLU A 323 8.57 -13.47 30.53
C GLU A 323 7.23 -12.76 30.27
N MET A 324 7.22 -11.42 30.23
CA MET A 324 6.02 -10.65 29.91
C MET A 324 5.46 -10.98 28.53
N GLU A 325 6.33 -11.20 27.54
CA GLU A 325 5.89 -11.56 26.20
C GLU A 325 5.29 -12.97 26.18
N THR A 326 5.92 -13.93 26.85
CA THR A 326 5.36 -15.29 26.98
C THR A 326 3.98 -15.28 27.66
N LEU A 327 3.81 -14.50 28.73
CA LEU A 327 2.52 -14.39 29.43
C LEU A 327 1.45 -13.74 28.55
N ARG A 328 1.82 -12.77 27.69
CA ARG A 328 0.90 -12.17 26.73
C ARG A 328 0.45 -13.16 25.68
N GLU A 329 1.37 -13.95 25.13
CA GLU A 329 1.05 -15.01 24.16
C GLU A 329 0.11 -16.05 24.77
N GLU A 330 0.39 -16.52 25.99
CA GLU A 330 -0.47 -17.47 26.72
C GLU A 330 -1.86 -16.88 26.99
N SER A 331 -1.94 -15.63 27.44
CA SER A 331 -3.21 -14.95 27.68
C SER A 331 -4.01 -14.80 26.39
N GLN A 332 -3.36 -14.45 25.28
CA GLN A 332 -4.02 -14.30 23.98
C GLN A 332 -4.57 -15.65 23.49
N ALA A 333 -3.78 -16.72 23.58
CA ALA A 333 -4.23 -18.06 23.23
C ALA A 333 -5.45 -18.50 24.07
N ARG A 334 -5.48 -18.12 25.36
CA ARG A 334 -6.64 -18.39 26.24
C ARG A 334 -7.88 -17.60 25.82
N ILE A 335 -7.73 -16.34 25.44
CA ILE A 335 -8.83 -15.51 24.93
C ILE A 335 -9.40 -16.12 23.64
N ASP A 336 -8.54 -16.55 22.71
CA ASP A 336 -8.96 -17.16 21.46
C ASP A 336 -9.70 -18.48 21.68
N ALA A 337 -9.24 -19.30 22.64
CA ALA A 337 -9.93 -20.52 23.05
C ALA A 337 -11.33 -20.24 23.63
N LEU A 338 -11.47 -19.20 24.45
CA LEU A 338 -12.76 -18.79 25.01
C LEU A 338 -13.71 -18.25 23.91
N HIS A 339 -13.20 -17.48 22.95
CA HIS A 339 -13.98 -17.04 21.80
C HIS A 339 -14.52 -18.21 20.97
N MET A 340 -13.71 -19.24 20.73
CA MET A 340 -14.16 -20.46 20.06
C MET A 340 -15.28 -21.18 20.85
N GLN A 341 -15.14 -21.29 22.17
CA GLN A 341 -16.18 -21.89 23.02
C GLN A 341 -17.48 -21.10 22.98
N LEU A 342 -17.41 -19.77 23.05
CA LEU A 342 -18.58 -18.89 22.95
C LEU A 342 -19.29 -19.07 21.60
N ALA A 343 -18.55 -19.09 20.49
CA ALA A 343 -19.13 -19.31 19.17
C ALA A 343 -19.89 -20.65 19.07
N ILE A 344 -19.34 -21.72 19.65
CA ILE A 344 -20.00 -23.03 19.71
C ILE A 344 -21.28 -22.97 20.54
N LEU A 345 -21.25 -22.33 21.71
CA LEU A 345 -22.41 -22.20 22.59
C LEU A 345 -23.51 -21.35 21.97
N GLU A 346 -23.15 -20.24 21.32
CA GLU A 346 -24.09 -19.40 20.57
C GLU A 346 -24.74 -20.17 19.42
N GLY A 347 -23.97 -20.99 18.69
CA GLY A 347 -24.48 -21.91 17.68
C GLY A 347 -25.54 -22.85 18.23
N LYS A 348 -25.22 -23.56 19.32
CA LYS A 348 -26.17 -24.47 20.00
C LYS A 348 -27.41 -23.74 20.51
N SER A 349 -27.26 -22.55 21.11
CA SER A 349 -28.39 -21.77 21.58
C SER A 349 -29.33 -21.36 20.46
N ARG A 350 -28.80 -21.00 19.28
CA ARG A 350 -29.62 -20.70 18.09
C ARG A 350 -30.36 -21.94 17.60
N GLU A 351 -29.70 -23.09 17.55
CA GLU A 351 -30.33 -24.37 17.19
C GLU A 351 -31.48 -24.73 18.14
N ASP A 352 -31.26 -24.63 19.45
CA ASP A 352 -32.27 -24.90 20.47
C ASP A 352 -33.46 -23.94 20.35
N GLN A 353 -33.22 -22.66 20.08
CA GLN A 353 -34.27 -21.68 19.89
C GLN A 353 -35.11 -21.99 18.65
N MET A 354 -34.47 -22.32 17.52
CA MET A 354 -35.17 -22.76 16.30
C MET A 354 -35.97 -24.06 16.54
N ALA A 355 -35.42 -25.01 17.29
CA ALA A 355 -36.12 -26.24 17.65
C ALA A 355 -37.36 -25.96 18.52
N LYS A 356 -37.24 -25.09 19.53
CA LYS A 356 -38.36 -24.66 20.38
C LYS A 356 -39.46 -23.97 19.57
N GLU A 357 -39.11 -23.06 18.66
CA GLU A 357 -40.07 -22.41 17.78
C GLU A 357 -40.79 -23.41 16.88
N ARG A 358 -40.06 -24.38 16.30
CA ARG A 358 -40.64 -25.44 15.47
C ARG A 358 -41.65 -26.27 16.27
N ILE A 359 -41.29 -26.69 17.48
CA ILE A 359 -42.18 -27.46 18.37
C ILE A 359 -43.41 -26.63 18.75
N SER A 360 -43.24 -25.35 19.09
CA SER A 360 -44.35 -24.44 19.39
C SER A 360 -45.33 -24.31 18.22
N ARG A 361 -44.83 -24.11 16.99
CA ARG A 361 -45.68 -24.04 15.78
C ARG A 361 -46.42 -25.35 15.53
N GLN A 362 -45.75 -26.49 15.68
CA GLN A 362 -46.38 -27.81 15.53
C GLN A 362 -47.49 -28.02 16.56
N ARG A 363 -47.23 -27.65 17.83
CA ARG A 363 -48.21 -27.74 18.91
C ARG A 363 -49.43 -26.85 18.65
N MET A 364 -49.22 -25.59 18.28
CA MET A 364 -50.33 -24.68 17.94
C MET A 364 -51.17 -25.24 16.78
N ALA A 365 -50.54 -25.75 15.72
CA ALA A 365 -51.25 -26.35 14.59
C ALA A 365 -52.06 -27.61 14.99
N ALA A 366 -51.51 -28.45 15.88
CA ALA A 366 -52.21 -29.61 16.41
C ALA A 366 -53.40 -29.23 17.30
N GLU A 367 -53.22 -28.23 18.19
CA GLU A 367 -54.28 -27.71 19.05
C GLU A 367 -55.43 -27.10 18.22
N GLN A 368 -55.11 -26.34 17.16
CA GLN A 368 -56.11 -25.80 16.24
C GLN A 368 -56.89 -26.91 15.51
N ARG A 369 -56.20 -27.95 15.02
CA ARG A 369 -56.86 -29.10 14.37
C ARG A 369 -57.81 -29.81 15.34
N LEU A 370 -57.37 -30.09 16.56
CA LEU A 370 -58.19 -30.73 17.58
C LEU A 370 -59.38 -29.86 17.97
N ALA A 371 -59.20 -28.54 18.10
CA ALA A 371 -60.28 -27.61 18.39
C ALA A 371 -61.33 -27.58 17.26
N ALA A 372 -60.89 -27.56 15.99
CA ALA A 372 -61.77 -27.62 14.83
C ALA A 372 -62.57 -28.94 14.79
N GLU A 373 -61.91 -30.07 15.06
CA GLU A 373 -62.56 -31.38 15.11
C GLU A 373 -63.59 -31.46 16.25
N ARG A 374 -63.26 -30.96 17.44
CA ARG A 374 -64.20 -30.87 18.57
C ARG A 374 -65.41 -30.00 18.22
N LYS A 375 -65.19 -28.83 17.63
CA LYS A 375 -66.27 -27.94 17.18
C LYS A 375 -67.16 -28.65 16.17
N PHE A 376 -66.59 -29.29 15.15
CA PHE A 376 -67.37 -30.05 14.16
C PHE A 376 -68.20 -31.18 14.80
N ASN A 377 -67.60 -31.94 15.73
CA ASN A 377 -68.29 -33.02 16.43
C ASN A 377 -69.45 -32.52 17.31
N GLN A 378 -69.29 -31.35 17.96
CA GLN A 378 -70.36 -30.69 18.72
C GLN A 378 -71.50 -30.25 17.81
N LEU A 379 -71.20 -29.59 16.69
CA LEU A 379 -72.21 -29.16 15.71
C LEU A 379 -72.96 -30.35 15.12
N TYR A 380 -72.25 -31.44 14.80
CA TYR A 380 -72.86 -32.69 14.35
C TYR A 380 -73.84 -33.26 15.39
N ALA A 381 -73.43 -33.36 16.66
CA ALA A 381 -74.29 -33.88 17.72
C ALA A 381 -75.55 -33.02 17.89
N ALA A 382 -75.41 -31.69 17.88
CA ALA A 382 -76.54 -30.77 17.93
C ALA A 382 -77.50 -30.94 16.74
N VAL A 383 -76.97 -31.17 15.53
CA VAL A 383 -77.80 -31.45 14.35
C VAL A 383 -78.50 -32.81 14.46
N GLN A 384 -77.83 -33.83 14.99
CA GLN A 384 -78.44 -35.15 15.22
C GLN A 384 -79.65 -35.05 16.18
N ASP A 385 -79.55 -34.24 17.23
CA ASP A 385 -80.62 -34.03 18.22
C ASP A 385 -81.84 -33.27 17.68
N TYR A 386 -81.75 -32.62 16.52
CA TYR A 386 -82.90 -31.92 15.93
C TYR A 386 -83.94 -32.86 15.32
N PHE A 387 -83.60 -34.12 15.08
CA PHE A 387 -84.44 -35.07 14.37
C PHE A 387 -84.74 -36.29 15.23
N GLN A 388 -85.99 -36.75 15.19
CA GLN A 388 -86.34 -38.08 15.70
C GLN A 388 -85.96 -39.16 14.69
N SER A 389 -85.80 -40.41 15.15
CA SER A 389 -85.31 -41.52 14.32
C SER A 389 -86.22 -41.88 13.14
N ASP A 390 -87.51 -41.57 13.25
CA ASP A 390 -88.53 -41.72 12.21
C ASP A 390 -88.58 -40.53 11.24
N GLU A 391 -88.11 -39.35 11.67
CA GLU A 391 -88.07 -38.12 10.88
C GLU A 391 -86.90 -38.08 9.90
N ALA A 392 -85.68 -38.30 10.41
CA ALA A 392 -84.47 -38.26 9.62
C ALA A 392 -83.34 -39.12 10.21
N GLU A 393 -82.39 -39.49 9.36
CA GLU A 393 -81.13 -40.13 9.77
C GLU A 393 -79.97 -39.19 9.49
N VAL A 394 -79.19 -38.91 10.53
CA VAL A 394 -78.03 -38.00 10.48
C VAL A 394 -76.77 -38.81 10.69
N TYR A 395 -75.81 -38.71 9.77
CA TYR A 395 -74.51 -39.39 9.90
C TYR A 395 -73.38 -38.57 9.31
N LYS A 396 -72.15 -38.87 9.73
CA LYS A 396 -70.93 -38.24 9.22
C LYS A 396 -70.43 -39.00 8.00
N GLN A 397 -70.03 -38.25 6.98
CA GLN A 397 -69.32 -38.79 5.83
C GLN A 397 -68.19 -37.82 5.50
N ASP A 398 -66.95 -38.24 5.76
CA ASP A 398 -65.74 -37.41 5.66
C ASP A 398 -65.90 -36.07 6.43
N ASN A 399 -65.86 -34.93 5.73
CA ASN A 399 -66.04 -33.59 6.32
C ASN A 399 -67.45 -33.03 6.14
N GLN A 400 -68.42 -33.91 5.96
CA GLN A 400 -69.80 -33.56 5.66
C GLN A 400 -70.76 -34.22 6.65
N VAL A 401 -71.84 -33.51 6.94
CA VAL A 401 -72.98 -34.05 7.69
C VAL A 401 -74.10 -34.33 6.72
N VAL A 402 -74.51 -35.59 6.63
CA VAL A 402 -75.60 -36.02 5.75
C VAL A 402 -76.87 -36.17 6.56
N ILE A 403 -77.93 -35.47 6.16
CA ILE A 403 -79.25 -35.52 6.76
C ILE A 403 -80.20 -36.16 5.76
N ARG A 404 -80.64 -37.38 6.04
CA ARG A 404 -81.59 -38.13 5.23
C ARG A 404 -83.00 -37.95 5.76
N LEU A 405 -83.84 -37.23 5.03
CA LEU A 405 -85.21 -36.92 5.48
C LEU A 405 -86.17 -38.08 5.17
N LYS A 406 -86.31 -39.02 6.12
CA LYS A 406 -87.13 -40.25 5.98
C LYS A 406 -88.63 -39.96 5.97
N ALA A 407 -89.10 -39.04 6.79
CA ALA A 407 -90.52 -38.69 6.88
C ALA A 407 -90.99 -37.76 5.75
N MET A 408 -90.10 -37.29 4.87
CA MET A 408 -90.46 -36.39 3.78
C MET A 408 -91.18 -37.15 2.67
N GLN A 409 -92.48 -36.89 2.50
CA GLN A 409 -93.29 -37.56 1.48
C GLN A 409 -93.67 -36.63 0.33
N PHE A 410 -93.55 -37.14 -0.89
CA PHE A 410 -94.10 -36.50 -2.08
C PHE A 410 -95.23 -37.36 -2.64
N PRO A 411 -96.40 -36.76 -2.97
CA PRO A 411 -97.44 -37.48 -3.68
C PRO A 411 -96.91 -38.08 -4.99
N VAL A 412 -97.51 -39.19 -5.43
CA VAL A 412 -97.09 -39.91 -6.64
C VAL A 412 -97.06 -38.95 -7.84
N GLY A 413 -95.93 -38.94 -8.57
CA GLY A 413 -95.71 -38.09 -9.74
C GLY A 413 -95.58 -36.58 -9.47
N LYS A 414 -95.62 -36.13 -8.20
CA LYS A 414 -95.53 -34.70 -7.85
C LYS A 414 -94.18 -34.35 -7.21
N SER A 415 -93.76 -33.11 -7.41
CA SER A 415 -92.57 -32.48 -6.81
C SER A 415 -92.91 -31.33 -5.86
N LYS A 416 -94.20 -31.02 -5.67
CA LYS A 416 -94.65 -29.96 -4.76
C LYS A 416 -94.50 -30.42 -3.31
N ILE A 417 -93.86 -29.61 -2.48
CA ILE A 417 -93.75 -29.84 -1.03
C ILE A 417 -95.14 -29.61 -0.40
N MET A 418 -95.64 -30.59 0.34
CA MET A 418 -96.92 -30.49 1.06
C MET A 418 -96.73 -29.79 2.41
N PRO A 419 -97.75 -29.08 2.93
CA PRO A 419 -97.65 -28.38 4.21
C PRO A 419 -97.18 -29.23 5.39
N ALA A 420 -97.53 -30.53 5.40
CA ALA A 420 -97.08 -31.49 6.42
C ALA A 420 -95.57 -31.68 6.50
N ASN A 421 -94.80 -31.37 5.44
CA ASN A 421 -93.33 -31.49 5.42
C ASN A 421 -92.61 -30.21 5.88
N TYR A 422 -93.31 -29.07 6.04
CA TYR A 422 -92.66 -27.82 6.46
C TYR A 422 -92.02 -27.88 7.85
N PRO A 423 -92.59 -28.55 8.87
CA PRO A 423 -91.91 -28.72 10.16
C PRO A 423 -90.57 -29.46 10.03
N LEU A 424 -90.51 -30.53 9.23
CA LEU A 424 -89.29 -31.30 8.98
C LEU A 424 -88.25 -30.47 8.20
N LEU A 425 -88.68 -29.70 7.22
CA LEU A 425 -87.80 -28.77 6.50
C LEU A 425 -87.32 -27.62 7.40
N GLY A 426 -88.14 -27.14 8.33
CA GLY A 426 -87.74 -26.16 9.35
C GLY A 426 -86.62 -26.69 10.25
N LYS A 427 -86.67 -27.97 10.63
CA LYS A 427 -85.56 -28.66 11.33
C LYS A 427 -84.31 -28.75 10.45
N ALA A 428 -84.46 -29.07 9.16
CA ALA A 428 -83.36 -29.04 8.20
C ALA A 428 -82.73 -27.64 8.02
N GLN A 429 -83.54 -26.58 8.01
CA GLN A 429 -83.04 -25.20 7.99
C GLN A 429 -82.23 -24.87 9.25
N LYS A 430 -82.73 -25.28 10.42
CA LYS A 430 -82.02 -25.12 11.70
C LYS A 430 -80.69 -25.88 11.70
N ALA A 431 -80.68 -27.11 11.17
CA ALA A 431 -79.46 -27.91 11.01
C ALA A 431 -78.43 -27.23 10.10
N ILE A 432 -78.86 -26.73 8.93
CA ILE A 432 -78.00 -25.99 8.01
C ILE A 432 -77.41 -24.74 8.69
N ARG A 433 -78.24 -23.97 9.39
CA ARG A 433 -77.81 -22.74 10.09
C ARG A 433 -76.90 -22.99 11.29
N THR A 434 -76.85 -24.21 11.82
CA THR A 434 -75.95 -24.57 12.93
C THR A 434 -74.50 -24.55 12.47
N PHE A 435 -74.24 -24.82 11.20
CA PHE A 435 -72.93 -24.60 10.61
C PHE A 435 -72.82 -23.14 10.14
N GLU A 436 -71.68 -22.49 10.41
CA GLU A 436 -71.43 -21.10 9.99
C GLU A 436 -71.18 -21.06 8.47
N ALA A 437 -72.19 -20.66 7.70
CA ALA A 437 -72.14 -20.51 6.23
C ALA A 437 -71.68 -21.76 5.43
N PRO A 438 -72.26 -22.95 5.66
CA PRO A 438 -71.88 -24.16 4.97
C PRO A 438 -72.25 -24.09 3.48
N ARG A 439 -71.64 -24.98 2.69
CA ARG A 439 -72.19 -25.35 1.39
C ARG A 439 -73.15 -26.53 1.57
N VAL A 440 -74.29 -26.48 0.90
CA VAL A 440 -75.33 -27.49 1.01
C VAL A 440 -75.60 -28.13 -0.34
N THR A 441 -75.65 -29.44 -0.38
CA THR A 441 -76.10 -30.19 -1.56
C THR A 441 -77.39 -30.93 -1.21
N VAL A 442 -78.45 -30.67 -1.97
CA VAL A 442 -79.75 -31.35 -1.85
C VAL A 442 -79.82 -32.43 -2.91
N GLU A 443 -79.88 -33.68 -2.49
CA GLU A 443 -79.93 -34.86 -3.35
C GLU A 443 -81.34 -35.44 -3.39
N GLY A 444 -81.92 -35.54 -4.59
CA GLY A 444 -83.24 -36.14 -4.80
C GLY A 444 -83.15 -37.57 -5.32
N HIS A 445 -83.97 -38.46 -4.78
CA HIS A 445 -84.05 -39.86 -5.21
C HIS A 445 -85.50 -40.31 -5.47
N THR A 446 -85.67 -41.24 -6.41
CA THR A 446 -86.94 -41.93 -6.67
C THR A 446 -86.79 -43.44 -6.46
N ASP A 447 -87.92 -44.15 -6.39
CA ASP A 447 -87.89 -45.60 -6.60
C ASP A 447 -87.74 -45.93 -8.10
N ALA A 448 -87.58 -47.22 -8.42
CA ALA A 448 -87.42 -47.71 -9.79
C ALA A 448 -88.76 -47.86 -10.55
N THR A 449 -89.85 -47.27 -10.07
CA THR A 449 -91.16 -47.35 -10.74
C THR A 449 -91.27 -46.22 -11.77
N GLY A 450 -91.54 -46.56 -13.04
CA GLY A 450 -91.57 -45.60 -14.15
C GLY A 450 -90.27 -45.58 -14.98
N SER A 451 -90.18 -44.69 -15.96
CA SER A 451 -88.99 -44.59 -16.83
C SER A 451 -87.82 -43.88 -16.15
N ASP A 452 -86.59 -44.25 -16.52
CA ASP A 452 -85.37 -43.65 -15.98
C ASP A 452 -85.31 -42.13 -16.21
N GLU A 453 -85.69 -41.64 -17.40
CA GLU A 453 -85.74 -40.18 -17.65
C GLU A 453 -86.85 -39.49 -16.84
N GLY A 454 -87.98 -40.16 -16.64
CA GLY A 454 -89.07 -39.67 -15.79
C GLY A 454 -88.63 -39.52 -14.34
N ASN A 455 -87.93 -40.53 -13.83
CA ASN A 455 -87.39 -40.58 -12.48
C ASN A 455 -86.25 -39.57 -12.26
N MET A 456 -85.39 -39.36 -13.25
CA MET A 456 -84.35 -38.34 -13.21
C MET A 456 -84.95 -36.93 -13.15
N ARG A 457 -85.92 -36.61 -14.03
CA ARG A 457 -86.61 -35.32 -14.00
C ARG A 457 -87.39 -35.12 -12.71
N LEU A 458 -88.03 -36.17 -12.19
CA LEU A 458 -88.82 -36.09 -10.96
C LEU A 458 -87.95 -35.88 -9.72
N SER A 459 -86.83 -36.60 -9.59
CA SER A 459 -85.88 -36.39 -8.49
C SER A 459 -85.24 -35.01 -8.54
N GLN A 460 -84.81 -34.53 -9.71
CA GLN A 460 -84.27 -33.17 -9.87
C GLN A 460 -85.31 -32.11 -9.47
N LYS A 461 -86.55 -32.22 -9.98
CA LYS A 461 -87.62 -31.28 -9.61
C LYS A 461 -87.93 -31.28 -8.11
N ARG A 462 -87.77 -32.41 -7.41
CA ARG A 462 -87.94 -32.50 -5.96
C ARG A 462 -86.77 -31.87 -5.21
N ALA A 463 -85.54 -32.11 -5.65
CA ALA A 463 -84.34 -31.46 -5.11
C ALA A 463 -84.39 -29.93 -5.33
N ASP A 464 -84.81 -29.49 -6.52
CA ASP A 464 -85.03 -28.07 -6.84
C ASP A 464 -86.10 -27.47 -5.95
N ALA A 465 -87.25 -28.14 -5.75
CA ALA A 465 -88.30 -27.66 -4.86
C ALA A 465 -87.81 -27.46 -3.41
N VAL A 466 -86.93 -28.34 -2.93
CA VAL A 466 -86.31 -28.22 -1.60
C VAL A 466 -85.26 -27.11 -1.58
N ARG A 467 -84.40 -27.00 -2.60
CA ARG A 467 -83.45 -25.87 -2.75
C ARG A 467 -84.19 -24.54 -2.74
N ASP A 468 -85.20 -24.39 -3.59
CA ASP A 468 -85.97 -23.15 -3.73
C ASP A 468 -86.70 -22.83 -2.43
N TYR A 469 -87.21 -23.84 -1.72
CA TYR A 469 -87.74 -23.66 -0.36
C TYR A 469 -86.66 -23.12 0.60
N LEU A 470 -85.46 -23.68 0.60
CA LEU A 470 -84.37 -23.23 1.48
C LEU A 470 -83.93 -21.79 1.16
N ILE A 471 -83.86 -21.43 -0.12
CA ILE A 471 -83.54 -20.07 -0.60
C ILE A 471 -84.65 -19.08 -0.21
N ASN A 472 -85.91 -19.40 -0.53
CA ASN A 472 -87.04 -18.51 -0.29
C ASN A 472 -87.28 -18.24 1.21
N ASN A 473 -86.92 -19.19 2.06
CA ASN A 473 -86.94 -19.01 3.52
C ASN A 473 -85.62 -18.48 4.10
N GLN A 474 -84.74 -17.91 3.26
CA GLN A 474 -83.51 -17.24 3.65
C GLN A 474 -82.60 -18.14 4.52
N THR A 475 -82.49 -19.42 4.17
CA THR A 475 -81.66 -20.36 4.92
C THR A 475 -80.20 -20.17 4.58
N LEU A 476 -79.90 -20.09 3.30
CA LEU A 476 -78.60 -19.76 2.71
C LEU A 476 -78.83 -19.04 1.38
N PRO A 477 -77.85 -18.26 0.89
CA PRO A 477 -77.93 -17.69 -0.45
C PRO A 477 -77.79 -18.79 -1.54
N ALA A 478 -78.28 -18.50 -2.74
CA ALA A 478 -78.41 -19.49 -3.81
C ALA A 478 -77.07 -20.10 -4.27
N ASP A 479 -75.97 -19.36 -4.20
CA ASP A 479 -74.60 -19.79 -4.54
C ASP A 479 -74.04 -20.85 -3.58
N ARG A 480 -74.69 -21.05 -2.43
CA ARG A 480 -74.31 -22.02 -1.40
C ARG A 480 -75.16 -23.30 -1.42
N ILE A 481 -76.20 -23.38 -2.26
CA ILE A 481 -77.10 -24.54 -2.32
C ILE A 481 -77.13 -25.13 -3.74
N THR A 482 -76.63 -26.37 -3.87
CA THR A 482 -76.70 -27.15 -5.10
C THR A 482 -77.83 -28.17 -5.01
N ALA A 483 -78.60 -28.38 -6.08
CA ALA A 483 -79.64 -29.42 -6.14
C ALA A 483 -79.32 -30.45 -7.23
N VAL A 484 -79.31 -31.73 -6.88
CA VAL A 484 -78.95 -32.82 -7.80
C VAL A 484 -79.98 -33.95 -7.70
N GLY A 485 -80.62 -34.29 -8.81
CA GLY A 485 -81.45 -35.48 -8.95
C GLY A 485 -80.61 -36.70 -9.35
N TYR A 486 -80.83 -37.83 -8.68
CA TYR A 486 -80.17 -39.10 -9.01
C TYR A 486 -81.11 -40.15 -9.61
N GLY A 487 -82.40 -39.85 -9.74
CA GLY A 487 -83.43 -40.83 -10.13
C GLY A 487 -83.35 -42.08 -9.24
N ALA A 488 -83.47 -43.26 -9.86
CA ALA A 488 -83.36 -44.54 -9.17
C ALA A 488 -81.91 -45.08 -9.08
N LYS A 489 -80.88 -44.32 -9.49
CA LYS A 489 -79.49 -44.80 -9.67
C LYS A 489 -78.74 -45.09 -8.36
N ARG A 490 -79.25 -44.63 -7.21
CA ARG A 490 -78.64 -44.82 -5.88
C ARG A 490 -79.68 -45.38 -4.88
N PRO A 491 -80.16 -46.63 -5.06
CA PRO A 491 -81.15 -47.24 -4.17
C PRO A 491 -80.52 -47.57 -2.81
N LEU A 492 -81.26 -47.31 -1.71
CA LEU A 492 -80.87 -47.73 -0.36
C LEU A 492 -81.44 -49.10 0.01
N ALA A 493 -82.60 -49.42 -0.55
CA ALA A 493 -83.32 -50.64 -0.26
C ALA A 493 -83.85 -51.29 -1.54
N SER A 494 -84.27 -52.55 -1.45
CA SER A 494 -84.80 -53.28 -2.60
C SER A 494 -86.06 -52.63 -3.17
N ASN A 495 -86.05 -52.30 -4.46
CA ASN A 495 -87.25 -51.79 -5.16
C ASN A 495 -88.36 -52.84 -5.31
N LYS A 496 -88.10 -54.11 -4.95
CA LYS A 496 -89.08 -55.20 -5.04
C LYS A 496 -90.18 -55.09 -3.98
N THR A 497 -89.90 -54.50 -2.82
CA THR A 497 -90.88 -54.35 -1.73
C THR A 497 -91.46 -52.94 -1.68
N ALA A 498 -92.71 -52.79 -1.25
CA ALA A 498 -93.33 -51.48 -1.09
C ALA A 498 -92.59 -50.61 -0.05
N ALA A 499 -92.12 -51.24 1.03
CA ALA A 499 -91.30 -50.60 2.05
C ALA A 499 -89.94 -50.12 1.49
N GLY A 500 -89.26 -50.93 0.68
CA GLY A 500 -87.99 -50.55 0.05
C GLY A 500 -88.13 -49.43 -0.98
N ARG A 501 -89.23 -49.43 -1.77
CA ARG A 501 -89.56 -48.31 -2.65
C ARG A 501 -89.83 -47.01 -1.87
N ALA A 502 -90.52 -47.10 -0.74
CA ALA A 502 -90.75 -45.93 0.12
C ALA A 502 -89.42 -45.34 0.63
N MET A 503 -88.47 -46.16 1.06
CA MET A 503 -87.13 -45.72 1.49
C MET A 503 -86.28 -45.13 0.36
N ASN A 504 -86.49 -45.56 -0.89
CA ASN A 504 -85.77 -45.03 -2.05
C ASN A 504 -86.30 -43.65 -2.51
N ARG A 505 -87.55 -43.31 -2.19
CA ARG A 505 -88.14 -41.98 -2.45
C ARG A 505 -87.76 -41.02 -1.32
N ARG A 506 -86.56 -40.46 -1.35
CA ARG A 506 -86.01 -39.63 -0.28
C ARG A 506 -85.36 -38.34 -0.80
N ILE A 507 -85.12 -37.42 0.14
CA ILE A 507 -84.23 -36.28 -0.02
C ILE A 507 -83.10 -36.41 1.00
N ASP A 508 -81.87 -36.36 0.52
CA ASP A 508 -80.67 -36.28 1.37
C ASP A 508 -80.12 -34.84 1.29
N ILE A 509 -79.75 -34.26 2.43
CA ILE A 509 -79.15 -32.91 2.52
C ILE A 509 -77.75 -33.08 3.08
N LEU A 510 -76.74 -32.73 2.28
CA LEU A 510 -75.34 -32.81 2.65
C LEU A 510 -74.85 -31.41 3.04
N ILE A 511 -74.37 -31.26 4.27
CA ILE A 511 -73.82 -30.01 4.80
C ILE A 511 -72.31 -30.11 4.86
N ILE A 512 -71.61 -29.25 4.13
CA ILE A 512 -70.15 -29.18 4.07
C ILE A 512 -69.68 -28.01 4.93
N HIS A 513 -69.03 -28.30 6.05
CA HIS A 513 -68.64 -27.29 7.05
C HIS A 513 -67.41 -26.45 6.64
N GLN A 514 -66.43 -27.07 5.98
CA GLN A 514 -65.21 -26.43 5.50
C GLN A 514 -64.71 -27.17 4.23
N GLU A 515 -64.19 -26.47 3.22
CA GLU A 515 -63.43 -27.14 2.15
C GLU A 515 -62.06 -27.57 2.69
N LYS A 516 -61.59 -28.74 2.27
CA LYS A 516 -60.21 -29.15 2.54
C LYS A 516 -59.31 -28.17 1.76
N PRO A 517 -58.36 -27.47 2.39
CA PRO A 517 -57.37 -26.70 1.63
C PRO A 517 -56.62 -27.67 0.71
N ILE A 518 -56.44 -27.30 -0.56
CA ILE A 518 -55.66 -28.06 -1.54
C ILE A 518 -54.21 -28.13 -1.09
#